data_AF-A0A4R3KVQ9-F1
#
_entry.id   AF-A0A4R3KVQ9-F1
#
_cell.length_a   1.000
_cell.length_b   1.000
_cell.length_c   1.000
_cell.angle_alpha   90.00
_cell.angle_beta   90.00
_cell.angle_gamma   90.00
#
_symmetry.space_group_name_H-M   'P 1'
#
loop_
_entity.id
_entity.type
_entity.pdbx_description
1 polymer ?
#
loop_
_entity_poly.entity_id
_entity_poly.type
_entity_poly.pdbx_seq_one_letter_code
_entity_poly.pdbx_strand_id
1 'polypeptide(L)'
;MNKVLLIFLSLSLLLSCKEELPEVEEEQEYIQYFEALINGKEVRVESSYSKNRENLRGSWTGVSFGNGPQIAMYTINVTFPGEEEFVPKLRFQVFDLSKRKQEVTHENSYHENFGTYVVYVKDPENEEDEATVYAPGSKPFIIEITKIDYPEGSSIPYVGGTLNGVLYSRDNPKDSVIIENANFEVRY
;
A
#
# COMPACT_ATOMS: atom_id res chain seq x y z
N MET A 1 45.32 4.87 -75.22
CA MET A 1 44.59 3.95 -74.32
C MET A 1 45.16 4.15 -72.92
N ASN A 2 44.75 5.14 -72.13
CA ASN A 2 43.48 5.37 -71.44
C ASN A 2 43.04 4.26 -70.47
N LYS A 3 43.38 4.52 -69.18
CA LYS A 3 42.61 4.36 -67.94
C LYS A 3 42.32 2.94 -67.41
N VAL A 4 42.08 2.90 -66.09
CA VAL A 4 41.62 1.79 -65.23
C VAL A 4 42.81 1.04 -64.60
N LEU A 5 43.02 0.94 -63.29
CA LEU A 5 42.36 1.50 -62.10
C LEU A 5 43.31 1.27 -60.90
N LEU A 6 43.87 2.34 -60.34
CA LEU A 6 44.19 2.37 -58.91
C LEU A 6 42.86 2.21 -58.17
N ILE A 7 42.77 1.30 -57.21
CA ILE A 7 41.99 1.38 -55.94
C ILE A 7 42.11 -0.01 -55.29
N PHE A 8 43.08 -0.14 -54.38
CA PHE A 8 43.13 -1.24 -53.41
C PHE A 8 43.72 -0.72 -52.10
N LEU A 9 43.24 0.44 -51.62
CA LEU A 9 43.57 0.95 -50.29
C LEU A 9 42.65 2.13 -49.91
N SER A 10 41.36 1.90 -49.69
CA SER A 10 40.46 2.84 -48.99
C SER A 10 39.01 2.37 -49.02
N LEU A 11 38.68 1.27 -48.34
CA LEU A 11 37.27 1.02 -47.97
C LEU A 11 37.15 0.12 -46.74
N SER A 12 37.72 0.56 -45.62
CA SER A 12 37.49 -0.08 -44.31
C SER A 12 37.27 0.94 -43.19
N LEU A 13 36.83 2.17 -43.53
CA LEU A 13 36.68 3.27 -42.58
C LEU A 13 35.29 3.93 -42.57
N LEU A 14 34.19 3.24 -42.87
CA LEU A 14 32.84 3.84 -42.76
C LEU A 14 31.72 2.86 -42.37
N LEU A 15 31.95 1.99 -41.38
CA LEU A 15 30.87 1.30 -40.67
C LEU A 15 31.18 1.25 -39.17
N SER A 16 31.24 2.42 -38.55
CA SER A 16 30.94 2.54 -37.12
C SER A 16 29.78 3.52 -36.99
N CYS A 17 28.63 3.14 -37.53
CA CYS A 17 27.36 3.65 -37.03
C CYS A 17 27.19 3.05 -35.64
N LYS A 18 27.65 3.77 -34.63
CA LYS A 18 27.28 3.50 -33.26
C LYS A 18 25.81 3.92 -33.17
N GLU A 19 24.89 2.97 -33.32
CA GLU A 19 23.50 3.19 -32.93
C GLU A 19 23.54 3.55 -31.44
N GLU A 20 23.23 4.80 -31.13
CA GLU A 20 22.90 5.18 -29.77
C GLU A 20 21.64 4.40 -29.42
N LEU A 21 21.81 3.42 -28.53
CA LEU A 21 20.69 2.70 -27.94
C LEU A 21 19.71 3.75 -27.40
N PRO A 22 18.40 3.61 -27.66
CA PRO A 22 17.43 4.53 -27.09
C PRO A 22 17.65 4.56 -25.57
N GLU A 23 17.81 5.76 -25.04
CA GLU A 23 17.89 6.00 -23.61
C GLU A 23 16.62 5.37 -23.01
N VAL A 24 16.80 4.27 -22.27
CA VAL A 24 15.69 3.62 -21.59
C VAL A 24 15.23 4.63 -20.55
N GLU A 25 14.08 5.26 -20.77
CA GLU A 25 13.44 6.07 -19.74
C GLU A 25 13.28 5.17 -18.52
N GLU A 26 14.01 5.48 -17.44
CA GLU A 26 13.86 4.77 -16.18
C GLU A 26 12.42 4.98 -15.72
N GLU A 27 11.64 3.90 -15.76
CA GLU A 27 10.25 3.90 -15.31
C GLU A 27 10.24 4.40 -13.85
N GLN A 28 9.66 5.59 -13.62
CA GLN A 28 9.63 6.18 -12.28
C GLN A 28 8.91 5.23 -11.33
N GLU A 29 9.63 4.75 -10.33
CA GLU A 29 9.09 3.80 -9.39
C GLU A 29 7.97 4.44 -8.56
N TYR A 30 6.80 3.80 -8.55
CA TYR A 30 5.67 4.25 -7.74
C TYR A 30 6.00 4.18 -6.25
N ILE A 31 5.99 5.34 -5.58
CA ILE A 31 6.15 5.44 -4.13
C ILE A 31 4.78 5.44 -3.48
N GLN A 32 4.56 4.48 -2.59
CA GLN A 32 3.41 4.42 -1.71
C GLN A 32 3.76 4.91 -0.32
N TYR A 33 2.76 5.45 0.37
CA TYR A 33 2.97 6.06 1.68
C TYR A 33 1.77 5.88 2.61
N PHE A 34 2.08 6.01 3.90
CA PHE A 34 1.15 6.19 4.99
C PHE A 34 1.71 7.28 5.90
N GLU A 35 0.91 8.29 6.21
CA GLU A 35 1.24 9.34 7.16
C GLU A 35 0.09 9.54 8.14
N ALA A 36 0.38 9.84 9.41
CA ALA A 36 -0.63 10.08 10.43
C ALA A 36 -0.06 10.78 11.66
N LEU A 37 -0.96 11.30 12.50
CA LEU A 37 -0.70 11.56 13.92
C LEU A 37 -1.21 10.37 14.73
N ILE A 38 -0.29 9.62 15.34
CA ILE A 38 -0.62 8.49 16.22
C ILE A 38 -0.31 8.90 17.65
N ASN A 39 -1.34 8.98 18.51
CA ASN A 39 -1.22 9.50 19.88
C ASN A 39 -0.51 10.87 19.92
N GLY A 40 -0.79 11.74 18.94
CA GLY A 40 -0.17 13.05 18.81
C GLY A 40 1.27 13.06 18.25
N LYS A 41 1.86 11.90 17.93
CA LYS A 41 3.17 11.81 17.30
C LYS A 41 3.04 11.62 15.79
N GLU A 42 3.76 12.42 15.02
CA GLU A 42 3.85 12.25 13.57
C GLU A 42 4.56 10.93 13.21
N VAL A 43 3.95 10.20 12.30
CA VAL A 43 4.48 8.94 11.75
C VAL A 43 4.35 8.99 10.24
N ARG A 44 5.42 8.59 9.55
CA ARG A 44 5.45 8.44 8.09
C ARG A 44 6.13 7.13 7.72
N VAL A 45 5.49 6.36 6.87
CA VAL A 45 6.00 5.12 6.31
C VAL A 45 5.92 5.25 4.79
N GLU A 46 7.04 5.04 4.11
CA GLU A 46 7.12 5.02 2.65
C GLU A 46 7.70 3.69 2.19
N SER A 47 7.16 3.17 1.10
CA SER A 47 7.72 2.02 0.41
C SER A 47 7.55 2.12 -1.10
N SER A 48 8.28 1.28 -1.80
CA SER A 48 8.13 1.09 -3.24
C SER A 48 8.13 -0.41 -3.54
N TYR A 49 8.20 -0.79 -4.81
CA TYR A 49 8.31 -2.20 -5.17
C TYR A 49 9.68 -2.77 -4.76
N SER A 50 10.73 -1.97 -4.91
CA SER A 50 12.13 -2.33 -4.69
C SER A 50 12.60 -2.06 -3.24
N LYS A 51 11.88 -1.23 -2.48
CA LYS A 51 12.33 -0.75 -1.17
C LYS A 51 11.26 -0.80 -0.10
N ASN A 52 11.60 -1.35 1.08
CA ASN A 52 10.78 -1.35 2.29
C ASN A 52 9.35 -1.90 2.11
N ARG A 53 9.16 -2.85 1.18
CA ARG A 53 7.84 -3.38 0.79
C ARG A 53 7.11 -4.04 1.96
N GLU A 54 7.85 -4.56 2.92
CA GLU A 54 7.36 -5.13 4.17
C GLU A 54 6.76 -4.11 5.14
N ASN A 55 7.15 -2.84 5.02
CA ASN A 55 6.69 -1.77 5.89
C ASN A 55 5.33 -1.19 5.48
N LEU A 56 5.01 -1.26 4.18
CA LEU A 56 3.72 -0.86 3.66
C LEU A 56 3.38 -1.74 2.47
N ARG A 57 2.23 -2.41 2.51
CA ARG A 57 1.74 -3.25 1.41
C ARG A 57 0.22 -3.25 1.30
N GLY A 58 -0.26 -3.23 0.06
CA GLY A 58 -1.64 -3.50 -0.29
C GLY A 58 -1.86 -4.96 -0.61
N SER A 59 -3.10 -5.41 -0.53
CA SER A 59 -3.52 -6.74 -1.00
C SER A 59 -4.93 -6.59 -1.56
N TRP A 60 -5.10 -6.90 -2.85
CA TRP A 60 -6.38 -6.80 -3.54
C TRP A 60 -6.99 -8.18 -3.70
N THR A 61 -8.28 -8.27 -3.40
CA THR A 61 -9.08 -9.49 -3.60
C THR A 61 -10.39 -9.13 -4.29
N GLY A 62 -10.64 -9.75 -5.43
CA GLY A 62 -11.94 -9.70 -6.10
C GLY A 62 -12.86 -10.79 -5.56
N VAL A 63 -13.97 -10.40 -4.91
CA VAL A 63 -14.96 -11.33 -4.35
C VAL A 63 -16.14 -11.45 -5.31
N SER A 64 -16.49 -12.67 -5.71
CA SER A 64 -17.62 -12.95 -6.61
C SER A 64 -18.68 -13.80 -5.91
N PHE A 65 -19.95 -13.39 -6.04
CA PHE A 65 -21.11 -14.09 -5.45
C PHE A 65 -21.93 -14.80 -6.53
N GLY A 66 -21.26 -15.55 -7.41
CA GLY A 66 -21.88 -16.33 -8.49
C GLY A 66 -22.44 -15.43 -9.60
N ASN A 67 -23.66 -14.92 -9.41
CA ASN A 67 -24.38 -14.08 -10.39
C ASN A 67 -24.37 -12.58 -10.03
N GLY A 68 -23.72 -12.19 -8.92
CA GLY A 68 -23.63 -10.80 -8.47
C GLY A 68 -22.44 -10.04 -9.05
N PRO A 69 -22.39 -8.70 -8.89
CA PRO A 69 -21.23 -7.91 -9.25
C PRO A 69 -20.01 -8.36 -8.45
N GLN A 70 -18.83 -8.29 -9.07
CA GLN A 70 -17.57 -8.50 -8.36
C GLN A 70 -17.34 -7.33 -7.40
N ILE A 71 -17.10 -7.65 -6.13
CA ILE A 71 -16.78 -6.67 -5.09
C ILE A 71 -15.28 -6.65 -4.89
N ALA A 72 -14.66 -5.47 -5.02
CA ALA A 72 -13.26 -5.29 -4.70
C ALA A 72 -13.08 -5.10 -3.20
N MET A 73 -12.19 -5.92 -2.63
CA MET A 73 -11.73 -5.81 -1.25
C MET A 73 -10.25 -5.47 -1.26
N TYR A 74 -9.85 -4.53 -0.40
CA TYR A 74 -8.46 -4.09 -0.31
C TYR A 74 -8.00 -4.09 1.15
N THR A 75 -6.90 -4.79 1.42
CA THR A 75 -6.28 -4.85 2.74
C THR A 75 -4.96 -4.11 2.71
N ILE A 76 -4.73 -3.23 3.67
CA ILE A 76 -3.51 -2.45 3.82
C ILE A 76 -2.84 -2.88 5.12
N ASN A 77 -1.54 -3.14 5.06
CA ASN A 77 -0.72 -3.38 6.24
C ASN A 77 0.36 -2.30 6.31
N VAL A 78 0.47 -1.67 7.47
CA VAL A 78 1.50 -0.69 7.83
C VAL A 78 2.29 -1.27 9.00
N THR A 79 3.60 -1.43 8.83
CA THR A 79 4.54 -1.76 9.90
C THR A 79 5.29 -0.49 10.23
N PHE A 80 5.20 -0.03 11.48
CA PHE A 80 5.78 1.24 11.88
C PHE A 80 7.27 1.09 12.22
N PRO A 81 8.16 1.97 11.73
CA PRO A 81 9.56 1.92 12.12
C PRO A 81 9.70 2.27 13.61
N GLY A 82 10.49 1.49 14.34
CA GLY A 82 10.75 1.71 15.77
C GLY A 82 11.95 0.92 16.27
N GLU A 83 12.53 1.41 17.38
CA GLU A 83 13.57 0.72 18.16
C GLU A 83 12.97 -0.12 19.30
N GLU A 84 11.63 -0.23 19.35
CA GLU A 84 10.95 -1.06 20.35
C GLU A 84 11.26 -2.54 20.10
N GLU A 85 11.29 -3.31 21.19
CA GLU A 85 11.46 -4.78 21.15
C GLU A 85 10.42 -5.44 20.23
N PHE A 86 9.23 -4.82 20.12
CA PHE A 86 8.18 -5.23 19.22
C PHE A 86 7.82 -4.10 18.25
N VAL A 87 7.60 -4.46 16.99
CA VAL A 87 7.31 -3.50 15.91
C VAL A 87 5.80 -3.38 15.71
N PRO A 88 5.16 -2.26 16.07
CA PRO A 88 3.70 -2.14 15.98
C PRO A 88 3.21 -2.18 14.53
N LYS A 89 2.00 -2.71 14.33
CA LYS A 89 1.37 -2.86 13.02
C LYS A 89 -0.05 -2.30 13.01
N LEU A 90 -0.39 -1.55 11.97
CA LEU A 90 -1.77 -1.18 11.63
C LEU A 90 -2.20 -2.01 10.43
N ARG A 91 -3.34 -2.69 10.54
CA ARG A 91 -4.00 -3.36 9.42
C ARG A 91 -5.40 -2.83 9.28
N PHE A 92 -5.81 -2.50 8.05
CA PHE A 92 -7.19 -2.15 7.76
C PHE A 92 -7.62 -2.74 6.43
N GLN A 93 -8.89 -3.08 6.34
CA GLN A 93 -9.51 -3.65 5.16
C GLN A 93 -10.75 -2.85 4.80
N VAL A 94 -10.89 -2.58 3.51
CA VAL A 94 -12.09 -1.95 2.96
C VAL A 94 -12.77 -2.99 2.07
N PHE A 95 -13.90 -3.51 2.57
CA PHE A 95 -14.80 -4.33 1.78
C PHE A 95 -15.70 -3.41 0.95
N ASP A 96 -15.71 -3.62 -0.36
CA ASP A 96 -16.40 -2.76 -1.33
C ASP A 96 -15.83 -1.33 -1.40
N LEU A 97 -14.77 -1.16 -2.20
CA LEU A 97 -14.17 0.14 -2.49
C LEU A 97 -15.14 1.18 -3.09
N SER A 98 -16.29 0.75 -3.64
CA SER A 98 -17.30 1.69 -4.14
C SER A 98 -18.00 2.45 -3.00
N LYS A 99 -18.02 1.86 -1.80
CA LYS A 99 -18.43 2.53 -0.57
C LYS A 99 -17.28 3.40 -0.08
N ARG A 100 -17.19 4.58 -0.67
CA ARG A 100 -16.12 5.58 -0.47
C ARG A 100 -15.89 5.90 1.01
N LYS A 101 -16.93 6.00 1.83
CA LYS A 101 -16.82 6.27 3.27
C LYS A 101 -17.48 5.15 4.06
N GLN A 102 -16.76 4.62 5.05
CA GLN A 102 -17.21 3.52 5.88
C GLN A 102 -16.91 3.80 7.35
N GLU A 103 -17.85 3.42 8.21
CA GLU A 103 -17.71 3.51 9.66
C GLU A 103 -17.51 2.11 10.23
N VAL A 104 -16.43 1.92 10.99
CA VAL A 104 -16.14 0.68 11.70
C VAL A 104 -16.47 0.90 13.17
N THR A 105 -17.47 0.18 13.67
CA THR A 105 -18.12 0.44 14.97
C THR A 105 -18.10 -0.76 15.92
N HIS A 106 -17.42 -1.84 15.55
CA HIS A 106 -17.45 -3.09 16.32
C HIS A 106 -16.04 -3.67 16.50
N GLU A 107 -15.78 -4.11 17.73
CA GLU A 107 -14.46 -4.55 18.23
C GLU A 107 -13.92 -5.79 17.51
N ASN A 108 -14.79 -6.65 16.98
CA ASN A 108 -14.43 -7.93 16.34
C ASN A 108 -14.52 -7.92 14.81
N SER A 109 -14.66 -6.75 14.18
CA SER A 109 -14.79 -6.64 12.72
C SER A 109 -13.62 -7.29 11.95
N TYR A 110 -12.44 -7.38 12.56
CA TYR A 110 -11.26 -8.01 11.96
C TYR A 110 -11.32 -9.54 11.88
N HIS A 111 -12.27 -10.19 12.55
CA HIS A 111 -12.55 -11.62 12.39
C HIS A 111 -13.50 -11.92 11.21
N GLU A 112 -14.06 -10.88 10.57
CA GLU A 112 -14.96 -11.04 9.43
C GLU A 112 -14.16 -11.14 8.11
N ASN A 113 -14.15 -12.33 7.51
CA ASN A 113 -13.45 -12.57 6.24
C ASN A 113 -13.89 -11.62 5.10
N PHE A 114 -15.13 -11.14 5.14
CA PHE A 114 -15.73 -10.25 4.12
C PHE A 114 -16.30 -8.96 4.75
N GLY A 115 -15.59 -8.39 5.73
CA GLY A 115 -15.96 -7.15 6.40
C GLY A 115 -14.94 -6.02 6.19
N THR A 116 -15.36 -4.79 6.46
CA THR A 116 -14.46 -3.64 6.61
C THR A 116 -14.00 -3.57 8.06
N TYR A 117 -12.70 -3.49 8.28
CA TYR A 117 -12.12 -3.47 9.63
C TYR A 117 -10.86 -2.61 9.71
N VAL A 118 -10.47 -2.30 10.94
CA VAL A 118 -9.18 -1.73 11.29
C VAL A 118 -8.72 -2.32 12.60
N VAL A 119 -7.43 -2.61 12.71
CA VAL A 119 -6.80 -3.16 13.91
C VAL A 119 -5.39 -2.63 14.03
N TYR A 120 -5.01 -2.25 15.25
CA TYR A 120 -3.64 -1.90 15.61
C TYR A 120 -3.12 -2.95 16.59
N VAL A 121 -1.95 -3.52 16.31
CA VAL A 121 -1.30 -4.53 17.14
C VAL A 121 0.02 -3.96 17.60
N LYS A 122 0.19 -3.81 18.92
CA LYS A 122 1.39 -3.19 19.49
C LYS A 122 2.60 -4.13 19.46
N ASP A 123 2.35 -5.41 19.71
CA ASP A 123 3.34 -6.45 19.98
C ASP A 123 3.03 -7.72 19.17
N PRO A 124 3.17 -7.67 17.83
CA PRO A 124 2.70 -8.72 16.94
C PRO A 124 3.55 -10.00 16.95
N GLU A 125 4.64 -10.05 17.73
CA GLU A 125 5.49 -11.26 17.85
C GLU A 125 5.09 -12.15 19.03
N ASN A 126 4.24 -11.66 19.94
CA ASN A 126 3.61 -12.49 20.97
C ASN A 126 2.58 -13.43 20.33
N GLU A 127 2.23 -14.53 21.02
CA GLU A 127 1.16 -15.41 20.56
C GLU A 127 -0.13 -14.60 20.33
N GLU A 128 -0.98 -15.00 19.37
CA GLU A 128 -2.16 -14.22 18.95
C GLU A 128 -3.11 -13.88 20.12
N ASP A 129 -3.11 -14.71 21.17
CA ASP A 129 -3.87 -14.52 22.39
C ASP A 129 -3.20 -13.57 23.41
N GLU A 130 -1.90 -13.34 23.28
CA GLU A 130 -1.08 -12.50 24.17
C GLU A 130 -0.75 -11.13 23.58
N ALA A 131 -0.92 -10.95 22.26
CA ALA A 131 -0.72 -9.66 21.62
C ALA A 131 -1.77 -8.64 22.10
N THR A 132 -1.31 -7.42 22.38
CA THR A 132 -2.16 -6.27 22.70
C THR A 132 -2.79 -5.75 21.40
N VAL A 133 -4.05 -6.10 21.21
CA VAL A 133 -4.87 -5.73 20.04
C VAL A 133 -5.79 -4.56 20.38
N TYR A 134 -5.80 -3.56 19.48
CA TYR A 134 -6.66 -2.40 19.56
C TYR A 134 -7.61 -2.36 18.36
N ALA A 135 -8.90 -2.17 18.63
CA ALA A 135 -9.95 -2.13 17.61
C ALA A 135 -10.96 -1.01 17.89
N PRO A 136 -11.82 -0.64 16.92
CA PRO A 136 -12.85 0.35 17.15
C PRO A 136 -13.84 -0.10 18.23
N GLY A 137 -14.18 0.83 19.13
CA GLY A 137 -15.22 0.62 20.15
C GLY A 137 -16.55 1.23 19.72
N SER A 138 -17.29 1.79 20.68
CA SER A 138 -18.59 2.43 20.44
C SER A 138 -18.56 3.68 19.58
N LYS A 139 -17.42 4.38 19.49
CA LYS A 139 -17.22 5.50 18.58
C LYS A 139 -16.72 4.97 17.24
N PRO A 140 -17.33 5.38 16.10
CA PRO A 140 -16.92 4.90 14.80
C PRO A 140 -15.48 5.32 14.48
N PHE A 141 -14.70 4.37 13.98
CA PHE A 141 -13.48 4.65 13.24
C PHE A 141 -13.83 4.83 11.77
N ILE A 142 -13.40 5.94 11.18
CA ILE A 142 -13.77 6.33 9.83
C ILE A 142 -12.67 5.95 8.85
N ILE A 143 -13.05 5.25 7.79
CA ILE A 143 -12.21 4.98 6.63
C ILE A 143 -12.85 5.64 5.41
N GLU A 144 -12.10 6.49 4.72
CA GLU A 144 -12.59 7.18 3.51
C GLU A 144 -11.63 7.00 2.34
N ILE A 145 -12.06 6.29 1.30
CA ILE A 145 -11.36 6.11 0.03
C ILE A 145 -11.58 7.35 -0.85
N THR A 146 -10.52 8.12 -1.03
CA THR A 146 -10.52 9.36 -1.83
C THR A 146 -9.99 9.14 -3.24
N LYS A 147 -9.21 8.07 -3.46
CA LYS A 147 -8.53 7.79 -4.74
C LYS A 147 -8.62 6.31 -5.11
N ILE A 148 -8.98 6.03 -6.36
CA ILE A 148 -8.95 4.70 -6.96
C ILE A 148 -8.49 4.89 -8.41
N ASP A 149 -7.23 4.60 -8.68
CA ASP A 149 -6.61 4.81 -9.99
C ASP A 149 -6.06 3.50 -10.54
N TYR A 150 -6.27 3.24 -11.83
CA TYR A 150 -5.81 2.02 -12.48
C TYR A 150 -4.55 2.31 -13.29
N PRO A 151 -3.42 1.67 -12.98
CA PRO A 151 -2.21 1.77 -13.78
C PRO A 151 -2.45 1.23 -15.18
N GLU A 152 -1.73 1.76 -16.17
CA GLU A 152 -1.80 1.23 -17.54
C GLU A 152 -1.49 -0.28 -17.55
N GLY A 153 -2.35 -1.06 -18.20
CA GLY A 153 -2.21 -2.51 -18.27
C GLY A 153 -2.54 -3.28 -16.98
N SER A 154 -2.97 -2.63 -15.90
CA SER A 154 -3.33 -3.28 -14.63
C SER A 154 -4.84 -3.28 -14.37
N SER A 155 -5.38 -4.44 -13.99
CA SER A 155 -6.75 -4.57 -13.46
C SER A 155 -6.85 -4.32 -11.96
N ILE A 156 -5.71 -4.09 -11.29
CA ILE A 156 -5.63 -3.85 -9.84
C ILE A 156 -5.33 -2.36 -9.62
N PRO A 157 -6.17 -1.64 -8.84
CA PRO A 157 -6.02 -0.21 -8.63
C PRO A 157 -4.96 0.13 -7.58
N TYR A 158 -4.42 1.34 -7.68
CA TYR A 158 -3.90 2.10 -6.54
C TYR A 158 -5.07 2.62 -5.73
N VAL A 159 -4.97 2.48 -4.41
CA VAL A 159 -6.02 2.93 -3.48
C VAL A 159 -5.43 3.97 -2.56
N GLY A 160 -6.08 5.13 -2.48
CA GLY A 160 -5.74 6.19 -1.54
C GLY A 160 -6.95 6.63 -0.74
N GLY A 161 -6.67 7.14 0.46
CA GLY A 161 -7.73 7.48 1.40
C GLY A 161 -7.23 8.08 2.71
N THR A 162 -8.17 8.31 3.61
CA THR A 162 -7.93 8.84 4.94
C THR A 162 -8.49 7.91 6.02
N LEU A 163 -7.87 7.96 7.20
CA LEU A 163 -8.33 7.24 8.39
C LEU A 163 -8.39 8.19 9.58
N ASN A 164 -9.46 8.12 10.36
CA ASN A 164 -9.59 8.91 11.58
C ASN A 164 -10.41 8.15 12.62
N GLY A 165 -9.91 8.07 13.85
CA GLY A 165 -10.68 7.49 14.94
C GLY A 165 -9.82 7.06 16.13
N VAL A 166 -10.49 6.41 17.07
CA VAL A 166 -9.88 5.89 18.29
C VAL A 166 -10.04 4.38 18.31
N LEU A 167 -8.94 3.67 18.52
CA LEU A 167 -8.89 2.24 18.76
C LEU A 167 -8.68 2.01 20.25
N TYR A 168 -9.38 1.05 20.84
CA TYR A 168 -9.30 0.73 22.26
C TYR A 168 -8.71 -0.67 22.43
N SER A 169 -7.88 -0.85 23.47
CA SER A 169 -7.38 -2.17 23.84
C SER A 169 -8.53 -3.08 24.25
N ARG A 170 -8.52 -4.31 23.76
CA ARG A 170 -9.48 -5.36 24.15
C ARG A 170 -9.45 -5.63 25.66
N ASP A 171 -8.26 -5.59 26.25
CA ASP A 171 -8.06 -5.98 27.65
C ASP A 171 -8.25 -4.80 28.61
N ASN A 172 -8.11 -3.56 28.10
CA ASN A 172 -8.31 -2.34 28.88
C ASN A 172 -8.92 -1.21 28.04
N PRO A 173 -10.24 -0.96 28.12
CA PRO A 173 -10.92 0.09 27.35
C PRO A 173 -10.47 1.53 27.66
N LYS A 174 -9.65 1.75 28.71
CA LYS A 174 -9.04 3.06 29.00
C LYS A 174 -7.72 3.26 28.26
N ASP A 175 -7.12 2.19 27.75
CA ASP A 175 -5.95 2.22 26.92
C ASP A 175 -6.39 2.32 25.45
N SER A 176 -5.85 3.30 24.74
CA SER A 176 -6.32 3.65 23.41
C SER A 176 -5.21 4.15 22.51
N VAL A 177 -5.36 3.88 21.22
CA VAL A 177 -4.55 4.43 20.14
C VAL A 177 -5.43 5.39 19.34
N ILE A 178 -5.07 6.67 19.36
CA ILE A 178 -5.75 7.73 18.61
C ILE A 178 -5.00 7.90 17.28
N ILE A 179 -5.73 7.80 16.16
CA ILE A 179 -5.20 8.01 14.81
C ILE A 179 -5.93 9.21 14.20
N GLU A 180 -5.18 10.27 13.90
CA GLU A 180 -5.69 11.53 13.37
C GLU A 180 -4.97 11.92 12.09
N ASN A 181 -5.70 12.56 11.18
CA ASN A 181 -5.19 13.09 9.92
C ASN A 181 -4.43 12.05 9.11
N ALA A 182 -4.78 10.77 9.23
CA ALA A 182 -4.07 9.74 8.51
C ALA A 182 -4.43 9.81 7.03
N ASN A 183 -3.42 9.73 6.18
CA ASN A 183 -3.52 9.75 4.73
C ASN A 183 -2.64 8.63 4.15
N PHE A 184 -3.12 7.97 3.11
CA PHE A 184 -2.39 6.87 2.49
C PHE A 184 -2.62 6.81 0.99
N GLU A 185 -1.62 6.30 0.28
CA GLU A 185 -1.75 5.78 -1.09
C GLU A 185 -0.93 4.51 -1.20
N VAL A 186 -1.57 3.41 -1.60
CA VAL A 186 -0.97 2.07 -1.56
C VAL A 186 -1.25 1.31 -2.84
N ARG A 187 -0.20 0.64 -3.34
CA ARG A 187 -0.25 -0.30 -4.45
C ARG A 187 -0.22 -1.75 -3.93
N TYR A 188 -0.82 -2.67 -4.69
CA TYR A 188 -0.73 -4.13 -4.47
C TYR A 188 0.70 -4.66 -4.57
#